data_AF-A0A1H8HH78-F1
#
_entry.id   AF-A0A1H8HH78-F1
#
_cell.length_a   1.000
_cell.length_b   1.000
_cell.length_c   1.000
_cell.angle_alpha   90.00
_cell.angle_beta   90.00
_cell.angle_gamma   90.00
#
_symmetry.space_group_name_H-M   'P 1'
#
loop_
_entity.id
_entity.type
_entity.pdbx_description
1 polymer ?
#
loop_
_entity_poly.entity_id
_entity_poly.type
_entity_poly.pdbx_seq_one_letter_code
_entity_poly.pdbx_strand_id
1 'polypeptide(L)'
;MNPKFGLLKKDYRISRNMFLTWGAAVILALIGGIALSAYWSQPAGTLPVIILIGLLHFIFAPVFMLGLLNIEAKTQLWLYTPRRGIELIFSKFAVIFTYQLILQMVLTIYTAINLFWFGRQVYDQIGMRLFLEAIILLNILILLFGFYLNSWLTFLWTVYHSMKNVAKLVRWITVIGIVIAYNMVESLLLSATPLRDFLFQYQINVVSDASLSYQDQQWRAVLEPAQIPVIPLLWYLLLFTILVTAAARLLERKVEV
;
A
#
# COMPACT_ATOMS: atom_id res chain seq x y z
N MET A 1 -11.06 19.36 24.03
CA MET A 1 -10.50 18.84 22.76
C MET A 1 -11.46 17.79 22.20
N ASN A 2 -11.75 17.82 20.89
CA ASN A 2 -12.59 16.78 20.27
C ASN A 2 -11.91 15.41 20.44
N PRO A 3 -12.58 14.40 21.03
CA PRO A 3 -11.91 13.14 21.39
C PRO A 3 -11.41 12.35 20.18
N LYS A 4 -12.02 12.50 18.98
CA LYS A 4 -11.52 11.89 17.74
C LYS A 4 -10.15 12.45 17.35
N PHE A 5 -9.96 13.75 17.56
CA PHE A 5 -8.68 14.42 17.32
C PHE A 5 -7.61 13.99 18.33
N GLY A 6 -8.02 13.72 19.58
CA GLY A 6 -7.14 13.15 20.60
C GLY A 6 -6.58 11.78 20.20
N LEU A 7 -7.45 10.89 19.70
CA LEU A 7 -7.06 9.56 19.21
C LEU A 7 -6.08 9.64 18.03
N LEU A 8 -6.38 10.49 17.05
CA LEU A 8 -5.53 10.70 15.87
C LEU A 8 -4.15 11.23 16.28
N LYS A 9 -4.10 12.23 17.17
CA LYS A 9 -2.85 12.82 17.69
C LYS A 9 -2.00 11.79 18.45
N LYS A 10 -2.64 10.88 19.19
CA LYS A 10 -1.96 9.76 19.85
C LYS A 10 -1.31 8.85 18.82
N ASP A 11 -2.06 8.41 17.81
CA ASP A 11 -1.53 7.50 16.78
C ASP A 11 -0.38 8.15 15.98
N TYR A 12 -0.50 9.43 15.59
CA TYR A 12 0.59 10.20 14.98
C TYR A 12 1.85 10.24 15.83
N ARG A 13 1.71 10.43 17.15
CA ARG A 13 2.85 10.50 18.06
C ARG A 13 3.55 9.13 18.17
N ILE A 14 2.79 8.04 18.20
CA ILE A 14 3.32 6.68 18.26
C ILE A 14 4.06 6.32 16.97
N SER A 15 3.49 6.64 15.80
CA SER A 15 4.06 6.29 14.50
C SER A 15 5.18 7.23 14.03
N ARG A 16 5.39 8.37 14.69
CA ARG A 16 6.33 9.42 14.24
C ARG A 16 7.72 8.88 13.96
N ASN A 17 8.28 8.10 14.87
CA ASN A 17 9.65 7.61 14.71
C ASN A 17 9.76 6.63 13.54
N MET A 18 8.78 5.73 13.38
CA MET A 18 8.73 4.83 12.22
C MET A 18 8.68 5.63 10.90
N PHE A 19 7.85 6.68 10.86
CA PHE A 19 7.74 7.57 9.69
C PHE A 19 9.04 8.28 9.38
N LEU A 20 9.71 8.85 10.39
CA LEU A 20 10.98 9.53 10.19
C LEU A 20 12.08 8.57 9.71
N THR A 21 12.15 7.35 10.26
CA THR A 21 13.12 6.34 9.82
C THR A 21 12.87 5.91 8.38
N TRP A 22 11.62 5.63 8.01
CA TRP A 22 11.27 5.25 6.64
C TRP A 22 11.50 6.39 5.66
N GLY A 23 11.04 7.61 6.01
CA GLY A 23 11.22 8.81 5.19
C GLY A 23 12.70 9.15 4.98
N ALA A 24 13.53 9.03 6.01
CA ALA A 24 14.97 9.21 5.89
C ALA A 24 15.60 8.18 4.93
N ALA A 25 15.23 6.91 5.04
CA ALA A 25 15.70 5.86 4.14
C ALA A 25 15.29 6.14 2.68
N VAL A 26 14.04 6.56 2.44
CA VAL A 26 13.57 6.95 1.11
C VAL A 26 14.37 8.14 0.57
N ILE A 27 14.54 9.21 1.34
CA ILE A 27 15.30 10.41 0.91
C ILE A 27 16.75 10.06 0.59
N LEU A 28 17.41 9.25 1.42
CA LEU A 28 18.79 8.81 1.18
C LEU A 28 18.90 7.98 -0.10
N ALA A 29 17.95 7.07 -0.34
CA ALA A 29 17.91 6.29 -1.58
C ALA A 29 17.72 7.18 -2.81
N LEU A 30 16.84 8.19 -2.74
CA LEU A 30 16.62 9.16 -3.82
C LEU A 30 17.88 9.98 -4.13
N ILE A 31 18.56 10.49 -3.10
CA ILE A 31 19.84 11.22 -3.24
C ILE A 31 20.90 10.30 -3.84
N GLY A 32 21.02 9.07 -3.35
CA GLY A 32 21.94 8.06 -3.88
C GLY A 32 21.68 7.77 -5.35
N GLY A 33 20.41 7.69 -5.76
CA GLY A 33 20.02 7.51 -7.16
C GLY A 33 20.52 8.64 -8.08
N ILE A 34 20.36 9.89 -7.65
CA ILE A 34 20.86 11.05 -8.41
C ILE A 34 22.39 11.01 -8.47
N ALA A 35 23.05 10.76 -7.33
CA ALA A 35 24.51 10.73 -7.26
C ALA A 35 25.12 9.65 -8.17
N LEU A 36 24.53 8.44 -8.19
CA LEU A 36 24.96 7.35 -9.06
C LEU A 36 24.71 7.65 -10.54
N SER A 37 23.54 8.21 -10.86
CA SER A 37 23.20 8.64 -12.22
C SER A 37 24.17 9.71 -12.74
N ALA A 38 24.53 10.69 -11.89
CA ALA A 38 25.52 11.72 -12.22
C ALA A 38 26.93 11.13 -12.38
N TYR A 39 27.34 10.22 -11.50
CA TYR A 39 28.67 9.59 -11.54
C TYR A 39 28.89 8.79 -12.83
N TRP A 40 27.89 8.00 -13.27
CA TRP A 40 27.97 7.22 -14.50
C TRP A 40 27.56 7.97 -15.76
N SER A 41 27.20 9.26 -15.64
CA SER A 41 26.70 10.08 -16.76
C SER A 41 25.54 9.40 -17.51
N GLN A 42 24.68 8.68 -16.78
CA GLN A 42 23.52 7.98 -17.32
C GLN A 42 22.24 8.64 -16.78
N PRO A 43 21.59 9.53 -17.56
CA PRO A 43 20.37 10.23 -17.18
C PRO A 43 19.22 9.28 -16.77
N ALA A 44 19.17 8.09 -17.38
CA ALA A 44 18.18 7.05 -17.07
C ALA A 44 18.49 6.24 -15.79
N GLY A 45 19.64 6.45 -15.15
CA GLY A 45 20.08 5.72 -13.96
C GLY A 45 19.21 5.95 -12.71
N THR A 46 18.34 6.97 -12.71
CA THR A 46 17.39 7.22 -11.61
C THR A 46 16.09 6.43 -11.74
N LEU A 47 15.76 5.90 -12.92
CA LEU A 47 14.55 5.10 -13.16
C LEU A 47 14.48 3.83 -12.28
N PRO A 48 15.55 3.01 -12.15
CA PRO A 48 15.52 1.85 -11.26
C PRO A 48 15.23 2.21 -9.80
N VAL A 49 15.71 3.37 -9.34
CA VAL A 49 15.47 3.86 -7.97
C VAL A 49 14.01 4.26 -7.79
N ILE A 50 13.41 4.93 -8.78
CA ILE A 50 11.97 5.27 -8.78
C ILE A 50 11.13 4.00 -8.72
N ILE A 51 11.44 3.00 -9.56
CA ILE A 51 10.71 1.71 -9.59
C ILE A 51 10.85 1.00 -8.25
N LEU A 52 12.06 0.86 -7.72
CA LEU A 52 12.30 0.19 -6.44
C LEU A 52 11.55 0.87 -5.29
N ILE A 53 11.61 2.20 -5.21
CA ILE A 53 10.91 2.94 -4.17
C ILE A 53 9.39 2.83 -4.38
N GLY A 54 8.90 2.87 -5.62
CA GLY A 54 7.50 2.62 -5.95
C GLY A 54 7.02 1.25 -5.45
N LEU A 55 7.83 0.20 -5.63
CA LEU A 55 7.57 -1.13 -5.08
C LEU A 55 7.51 -1.13 -3.54
N LEU A 56 8.44 -0.44 -2.89
CA LEU A 56 8.44 -0.30 -1.42
C LEU A 56 7.20 0.43 -0.89
N HIS A 57 6.58 1.32 -1.67
CA HIS A 57 5.35 2.00 -1.27
C HIS A 57 4.14 1.06 -1.19
N PHE A 58 4.11 -0.06 -1.92
CA PHE A 58 3.04 -1.05 -1.80
C PHE A 58 3.06 -1.75 -0.44
N ILE A 59 4.25 -2.00 0.12
CA ILE A 59 4.42 -2.67 1.42
C ILE A 59 4.44 -1.69 2.60
N PHE A 60 4.55 -0.38 2.35
CA PHE A 60 4.59 0.63 3.41
C PHE A 60 3.39 0.53 4.36
N ALA A 61 2.17 0.57 3.81
CA ALA A 61 0.93 0.57 4.58
C ALA A 61 0.79 -0.67 5.50
N PRO A 62 0.95 -1.92 5.01
CA PRO A 62 0.87 -3.09 5.89
C PRO A 62 1.99 -3.11 6.94
N VAL A 63 3.24 -2.75 6.59
CA VAL A 63 4.33 -2.70 7.58
C VAL A 63 4.05 -1.69 8.70
N PHE A 64 3.55 -0.50 8.35
CA PHE A 64 3.18 0.52 9.33
C PHE A 64 2.04 0.07 10.24
N MET A 65 1.01 -0.56 9.68
CA MET A 65 -0.10 -1.07 10.46
C MET A 65 0.34 -2.15 11.43
N LEU A 66 1.18 -3.09 10.98
CA LEU A 66 1.73 -4.13 11.85
C LEU A 66 2.47 -3.52 13.05
N GLY A 67 3.30 -2.50 12.80
CA GLY A 67 4.00 -1.78 13.87
C GLY A 67 3.05 -1.12 14.86
N LEU A 68 2.04 -0.39 14.37
CA LEU A 68 1.03 0.26 15.20
C LEU A 68 0.24 -0.75 16.04
N LEU A 69 -0.24 -1.84 15.42
CA LEU A 69 -1.01 -2.88 16.12
C LEU A 69 -0.15 -3.61 17.17
N ASN A 70 1.12 -3.88 16.87
CA ASN A 70 2.04 -4.52 17.82
C ASN A 70 2.37 -3.63 19.03
N ILE A 71 2.55 -2.32 18.82
CA ILE A 71 2.75 -1.37 19.92
C ILE A 71 1.50 -1.34 20.81
N GLU A 72 0.31 -1.34 20.21
CA GLU A 72 -0.93 -1.39 20.99
C GLU A 72 -1.12 -2.73 21.70
N ALA A 73 -0.71 -3.86 21.11
CA ALA A 73 -0.80 -5.16 21.78
C ALA A 73 0.13 -5.28 22.97
N LYS A 74 1.29 -4.62 22.94
CA LYS A 74 2.18 -4.59 24.11
C LYS A 74 1.62 -3.73 25.23
N THR A 75 0.97 -2.62 24.88
CA THR A 75 0.50 -1.63 25.85
C THR A 75 -0.95 -1.88 26.32
N GLN A 76 -1.70 -2.76 25.66
CA GLN A 76 -3.12 -3.06 25.90
C GLN A 76 -4.01 -1.81 25.97
N LEU A 77 -3.59 -0.69 25.35
CA LEU A 77 -4.29 0.60 25.43
C LEU A 77 -5.71 0.55 24.87
N TRP A 78 -6.01 -0.41 24.00
CA TRP A 78 -7.35 -0.58 23.44
C TRP A 78 -8.36 -1.17 24.45
N LEU A 79 -7.92 -1.84 25.53
CA LEU A 79 -8.84 -2.41 26.51
C LEU A 79 -9.44 -1.34 27.43
N TYR A 80 -8.69 -0.24 27.64
CA TYR A 80 -9.08 0.83 28.57
C TYR A 80 -9.75 2.01 27.87
N THR A 81 -10.12 1.86 26.59
CA THR A 81 -10.70 2.95 25.81
C THR A 81 -12.22 2.79 25.72
N PRO A 82 -13.01 3.85 25.98
CA PRO A 82 -14.46 3.82 25.80
C PRO A 82 -14.87 3.93 24.32
N ARG A 83 -13.92 3.77 23.39
CA ARG A 83 -14.09 4.00 21.96
C ARG A 83 -14.43 2.68 21.28
N ARG A 84 -15.31 2.75 20.26
CA ARG A 84 -15.63 1.60 19.41
C ARG A 84 -14.39 1.14 18.67
N GLY A 85 -14.25 -0.17 18.46
CA GLY A 85 -13.11 -0.78 17.78
C GLY A 85 -12.93 -0.24 16.36
N ILE A 86 -14.04 0.12 15.71
CA ILE A 86 -14.00 0.75 14.38
C ILE A 86 -13.30 2.11 14.40
N GLU A 87 -13.54 2.95 15.43
CA GLU A 87 -12.88 4.26 15.55
C GLU A 87 -11.35 4.11 15.74
N LEU A 88 -10.93 3.07 16.48
CA LEU A 88 -9.52 2.76 16.71
C LEU A 88 -8.80 2.27 15.45
N ILE A 89 -9.48 1.48 14.62
CA ILE A 89 -8.91 1.02 13.35
C ILE A 89 -8.84 2.20 12.37
N PHE A 90 -9.92 2.97 12.22
CA PHE A 90 -9.97 4.09 11.29
C PHE A 90 -8.93 5.18 11.59
N SER A 91 -8.61 5.45 12.87
CA SER A 91 -7.56 6.41 13.20
C SER A 91 -6.18 5.97 12.67
N LYS A 92 -5.88 4.67 12.69
CA LYS A 92 -4.63 4.12 12.11
C LYS A 92 -4.62 4.22 10.60
N PHE A 93 -5.72 3.85 9.95
CA PHE A 93 -5.86 4.01 8.50
C PHE A 93 -5.67 5.48 8.09
N ALA A 94 -6.22 6.44 8.84
CA ALA A 94 -6.04 7.86 8.56
C ALA A 94 -4.58 8.34 8.72
N VAL A 95 -3.86 7.87 9.74
CA VAL A 95 -2.43 8.18 9.92
C VAL A 95 -1.60 7.59 8.77
N ILE A 96 -1.82 6.31 8.45
CA ILE A 96 -1.12 5.62 7.35
C ILE A 96 -1.42 6.27 6.01
N PHE A 97 -2.69 6.64 5.76
CA PHE A 97 -3.12 7.39 4.58
C PHE A 97 -2.28 8.66 4.40
N THR A 98 -2.20 9.45 5.47
CA THR A 98 -1.55 10.76 5.42
C THR A 98 -0.05 10.61 5.17
N TYR A 99 0.60 9.64 5.83
CA TYR A 99 2.02 9.37 5.58
C TYR A 99 2.31 8.83 4.18
N GLN A 100 1.45 7.91 3.69
CA GLN A 100 1.58 7.39 2.34
C GLN A 100 1.48 8.52 1.31
N LEU A 101 0.50 9.42 1.46
CA LEU A 101 0.36 10.59 0.59
C LEU A 101 1.59 11.49 0.62
N ILE A 102 2.16 11.75 1.80
CA ILE A 102 3.38 12.56 1.93
C ILE A 102 4.55 11.91 1.17
N LEU A 103 4.77 10.60 1.34
CA LEU A 103 5.86 9.90 0.66
C LEU A 103 5.65 9.81 -0.86
N GLN A 104 4.41 9.59 -1.30
CA GLN A 104 4.04 9.62 -2.71
C GLN A 104 4.25 11.01 -3.35
N MET A 105 3.94 12.09 -2.62
CA MET A 105 4.26 13.45 -3.07
C MET A 105 5.77 13.66 -3.22
N VAL A 106 6.57 13.19 -2.27
CA VAL A 106 8.04 13.26 -2.36
C VAL A 106 8.56 12.51 -3.59
N LEU A 107 8.07 11.29 -3.84
CA LEU A 107 8.45 10.50 -5.02
C LEU A 107 8.00 11.17 -6.33
N THR A 108 6.83 11.79 -6.34
CA THR A 108 6.29 12.52 -7.50
C THR A 108 7.13 13.75 -7.82
N ILE A 109 7.50 14.54 -6.80
CA ILE A 109 8.39 15.71 -6.95
C ILE A 109 9.76 15.25 -7.47
N TYR A 110 10.32 14.19 -6.90
CA TYR A 110 11.58 13.61 -7.36
C TYR A 110 11.52 13.20 -8.83
N THR A 111 10.46 12.51 -9.23
CA THR A 111 10.25 12.07 -10.61
C THR A 111 10.14 13.26 -11.57
N ALA A 112 9.44 14.32 -11.16
CA ALA A 112 9.32 15.55 -11.94
C ALA A 112 10.67 16.28 -12.12
N ILE A 113 11.49 16.35 -11.06
CA ILE A 113 12.84 16.93 -11.14
C ILE A 113 13.71 16.12 -12.11
N ASN A 114 13.67 14.80 -12.03
CA ASN A 114 14.42 13.93 -12.93
C ASN A 114 13.98 14.11 -14.39
N LEU A 115 12.68 14.21 -14.65
CA LEU A 115 12.17 14.49 -16.00
C LEU A 115 12.72 15.82 -16.54
N PHE A 116 12.74 16.88 -15.73
CA PHE A 116 13.22 18.19 -16.16
C PHE A 116 14.73 18.20 -16.50
N TRP A 117 15.55 17.55 -15.68
CA TRP A 117 17.02 17.56 -15.81
C TRP A 117 17.55 16.53 -16.82
N PHE A 118 16.98 15.33 -16.81
CA PHE A 118 17.50 14.18 -17.54
C PHE A 118 16.62 13.79 -18.73
N GLY A 119 15.43 14.37 -18.84
CA GLY A 119 14.34 13.74 -19.58
C GLY A 119 14.15 14.14 -21.04
N ARG A 120 14.87 15.13 -21.56
CA ARG A 120 14.75 15.53 -22.98
C ARG A 120 15.18 14.47 -24.00
N GLN A 121 15.87 13.40 -23.61
CA GLN A 121 16.25 12.32 -24.54
C GLN A 121 15.56 10.98 -24.23
N VAL A 122 15.13 10.76 -22.98
CA VAL A 122 14.51 9.49 -22.53
C VAL A 122 12.99 9.54 -22.59
N TYR A 123 12.37 10.73 -22.45
CA TYR A 123 10.92 10.88 -22.35
C TYR A 123 10.28 11.57 -23.57
N ASP A 124 11.05 11.92 -24.60
CA ASP A 124 10.53 12.45 -25.86
C ASP A 124 9.56 11.46 -26.57
N GLN A 125 9.59 10.18 -26.17
CA GLN A 125 8.65 9.15 -26.65
C GLN A 125 7.27 9.19 -25.98
N ILE A 126 7.13 9.87 -24.83
CA ILE A 126 5.91 9.89 -24.02
C ILE A 126 5.47 11.34 -23.85
N GLY A 127 4.35 11.72 -24.47
CA GLY A 127 3.80 13.06 -24.29
C GLY A 127 3.61 13.40 -22.81
N MET A 128 3.94 14.64 -22.41
CA MET A 128 3.89 15.10 -21.01
C MET A 128 2.56 14.79 -20.31
N ARG A 129 1.46 14.86 -21.05
CA ARG A 129 0.12 14.49 -20.57
C ARG A 129 0.04 13.02 -20.16
N LEU A 130 0.50 12.11 -21.02
CA LEU A 130 0.45 10.66 -20.78
C LEU A 130 1.32 10.27 -19.58
N PHE A 131 2.47 10.93 -19.41
CA PHE A 131 3.34 10.73 -18.27
C PHE A 131 2.68 11.14 -16.94
N LEU A 132 2.03 12.32 -16.90
CA LEU A 132 1.31 12.77 -15.72
C LEU A 132 0.13 11.85 -15.38
N GLU A 133 -0.62 11.41 -16.39
CA GLU A 133 -1.71 10.44 -16.22
C GLU A 133 -1.19 9.12 -15.62
N ALA A 134 -0.05 8.60 -16.13
CA ALA A 134 0.57 7.38 -15.62
C ALA A 134 1.03 7.51 -14.16
N ILE A 135 1.68 8.61 -13.78
CA ILE A 135 2.14 8.83 -12.39
C ILE A 135 0.97 8.96 -11.43
N ILE A 136 -0.06 9.73 -11.80
CA ILE A 136 -1.24 9.92 -10.95
C ILE A 136 -1.91 8.57 -10.71
N LEU A 137 -2.11 7.80 -11.77
CA LEU A 137 -2.76 6.51 -11.65
C LEU A 137 -1.91 5.50 -10.87
N LEU A 138 -0.60 5.47 -11.09
CA LEU A 138 0.31 4.62 -10.31
C LEU A 138 0.21 4.94 -8.81
N ASN A 139 0.18 6.22 -8.43
CA ASN A 139 0.00 6.63 -7.04
C ASN A 139 -1.34 6.15 -6.46
N ILE A 140 -2.43 6.29 -7.22
CA ILE A 140 -3.76 5.80 -6.83
C ILE A 140 -3.73 4.27 -6.65
N LEU A 141 -3.12 3.55 -7.59
CA LEU A 141 -3.02 2.09 -7.54
C LEU A 141 -2.23 1.62 -6.32
N ILE A 142 -1.06 2.22 -6.07
CA ILE A 142 -0.24 1.95 -4.89
C ILE A 142 -1.03 2.21 -3.60
N LEU A 143 -1.80 3.30 -3.55
CA LEU A 143 -2.61 3.66 -2.40
C LEU A 143 -3.73 2.64 -2.16
N LEU A 144 -4.52 2.33 -3.19
CA LEU A 144 -5.63 1.37 -3.11
C LEU A 144 -5.13 -0.03 -2.74
N PHE A 145 -4.07 -0.50 -3.39
CA PHE A 145 -3.49 -1.81 -3.11
C PHE A 145 -2.87 -1.89 -1.71
N GLY A 146 -2.16 -0.84 -1.28
CA GLY A 146 -1.65 -0.74 0.07
C GLY A 146 -2.75 -0.83 1.12
N PHE A 147 -3.89 -0.18 0.89
CA PHE A 147 -5.07 -0.24 1.78
C PHE A 147 -5.75 -1.60 1.77
N TYR A 148 -5.85 -2.23 0.61
CA TYR A 148 -6.32 -3.60 0.46
C TYR A 148 -5.48 -4.57 1.32
N LEU A 149 -4.16 -4.58 1.14
CA LEU A 149 -3.25 -5.42 1.93
C LEU A 149 -3.33 -5.08 3.42
N ASN A 150 -3.45 -3.80 3.75
CA ASN A 150 -3.57 -3.34 5.13
C ASN A 150 -4.85 -3.86 5.80
N SER A 151 -5.98 -3.91 5.08
CA SER A 151 -7.24 -4.45 5.61
C SER A 151 -7.14 -5.94 5.92
N TRP A 152 -6.53 -6.72 5.03
CA TRP A 152 -6.22 -8.13 5.25
C TRP A 152 -5.33 -8.34 6.46
N LEU A 153 -4.23 -7.60 6.53
CA LEU A 153 -3.30 -7.69 7.64
C LEU A 153 -4.00 -7.38 8.96
N THR A 154 -4.79 -6.30 9.02
CA THR A 154 -5.53 -5.90 10.22
C THR A 154 -6.47 -7.02 10.65
N PHE A 155 -7.25 -7.57 9.72
CA PHE A 155 -8.16 -8.68 10.00
C PHE A 155 -7.43 -9.91 10.52
N LEU A 156 -6.41 -10.41 9.80
CA LEU A 156 -5.65 -11.60 10.20
C LEU A 156 -4.94 -11.40 11.54
N TRP A 157 -4.41 -10.20 11.78
CA TRP A 157 -3.80 -9.85 13.05
C TRP A 157 -4.83 -9.88 14.19
N THR A 158 -6.03 -9.33 14.00
CA THR A 158 -7.10 -9.38 15.01
C THR A 158 -7.58 -10.80 15.28
N VAL A 159 -7.73 -11.63 14.23
CA VAL A 159 -8.03 -13.06 14.36
C VAL A 159 -6.96 -13.75 15.20
N TYR A 160 -5.68 -13.57 14.86
CA TYR A 160 -4.57 -14.14 15.61
C TYR A 160 -4.62 -13.75 17.09
N HIS A 161 -4.82 -12.47 17.41
CA HIS A 161 -4.86 -11.96 18.78
C HIS A 161 -6.13 -12.30 19.56
N SER A 162 -7.26 -12.54 18.89
CA SER A 162 -8.50 -13.00 19.52
C SER A 162 -8.34 -14.39 20.14
N MET A 163 -7.55 -15.27 19.50
CA MET A 163 -7.29 -16.64 19.96
C MET A 163 -6.16 -16.74 21.00
N LYS A 164 -5.99 -15.73 21.87
CA LYS A 164 -4.84 -15.66 22.81
C LYS A 164 -4.67 -16.86 23.74
N ASN A 165 -5.77 -17.54 24.06
CA ASN A 165 -5.79 -18.70 24.96
C ASN A 165 -5.52 -20.03 24.25
N VAL A 166 -5.38 -20.03 22.92
CA VAL A 166 -5.17 -21.22 22.10
C VAL A 166 -3.67 -21.40 21.82
N ALA A 167 -3.22 -22.64 21.64
CA ALA A 167 -1.84 -22.95 21.28
C ALA A 167 -1.36 -22.18 20.04
N LYS A 168 -0.11 -21.69 20.07
CA LYS A 168 0.49 -20.85 19.01
C LYS A 168 0.37 -21.49 17.61
N LEU A 169 0.57 -22.81 17.52
CA LEU A 169 0.48 -23.56 16.26
C LEU A 169 -0.92 -23.45 15.64
N VAL A 170 -1.97 -23.68 16.45
CA VAL A 170 -3.36 -23.61 15.99
C VAL A 170 -3.71 -22.20 15.50
N ARG A 171 -3.20 -21.16 16.17
CA ARG A 171 -3.42 -19.75 15.75
C ARG A 171 -2.85 -19.48 14.36
N TRP A 172 -1.65 -19.98 14.07
CA TRP A 172 -1.04 -19.87 12.75
C TRP A 172 -1.78 -20.69 11.70
N ILE A 173 -2.18 -21.92 12.03
CA ILE A 173 -2.99 -22.78 11.15
C ILE A 173 -4.30 -22.07 10.77
N THR A 174 -4.99 -21.45 11.72
CA THR A 174 -6.23 -20.70 11.43
C THR A 174 -5.98 -19.52 10.51
N VAL A 175 -4.93 -18.71 10.76
CA VAL A 175 -4.58 -17.56 9.90
C VAL A 175 -4.26 -18.01 8.48
N ILE A 176 -3.43 -19.05 8.33
CA ILE A 176 -3.07 -19.62 7.03
C ILE A 176 -4.31 -20.23 6.35
N GLY A 177 -5.15 -20.95 7.11
CA GLY A 177 -6.38 -21.56 6.62
C GLY A 177 -7.36 -20.54 6.06
N ILE A 178 -7.50 -19.37 6.69
CA ILE A 178 -8.32 -18.26 6.16
C ILE A 178 -7.78 -17.77 4.81
N VAL A 179 -6.46 -17.58 4.70
CA VAL A 179 -5.84 -17.12 3.45
C VAL A 179 -6.02 -18.16 2.35
N ILE A 180 -5.78 -19.44 2.63
CA ILE A 180 -5.99 -20.52 1.66
C ILE A 180 -7.46 -20.58 1.23
N ALA A 181 -8.40 -20.56 2.18
CA ALA A 181 -9.83 -20.61 1.90
C ALA A 181 -10.26 -19.42 1.01
N TYR A 182 -9.78 -18.22 1.29
CA TYR A 182 -10.05 -17.05 0.45
C TYR A 182 -9.51 -17.24 -0.98
N ASN A 183 -8.25 -17.66 -1.13
CA ASN A 183 -7.65 -17.89 -2.45
C ASN A 183 -8.38 -19.00 -3.23
N MET A 184 -8.85 -20.05 -2.55
CA MET A 184 -9.67 -21.09 -3.17
C MET A 184 -11.00 -20.52 -3.67
N VAL A 185 -11.70 -19.73 -2.84
CA VAL A 185 -12.96 -19.08 -3.24
C VAL A 185 -12.73 -18.14 -4.42
N GLU A 186 -11.70 -17.31 -4.37
CA GLU A 186 -11.34 -16.39 -5.46
C GLU A 186 -11.03 -17.14 -6.77
N SER A 187 -10.27 -18.23 -6.70
CA SER A 187 -9.97 -19.08 -7.86
C SER A 187 -11.22 -19.76 -8.43
N LEU A 188 -12.11 -20.26 -7.55
CA LEU A 188 -13.39 -20.84 -7.97
C LEU A 188 -14.29 -19.79 -8.65
N LEU A 189 -14.34 -18.57 -8.11
CA LEU A 189 -15.06 -17.45 -8.72
C LEU A 189 -14.50 -17.09 -10.09
N LEU A 190 -13.18 -17.05 -10.25
CA LEU A 190 -12.52 -16.74 -11.53
C LEU A 190 -12.62 -17.86 -12.57
N SER A 191 -12.77 -19.12 -12.15
CA SER A 191 -12.96 -20.25 -13.06
C SER A 191 -14.39 -20.35 -13.61
N ALA A 192 -15.38 -19.74 -12.96
CA ALA A 192 -16.74 -19.63 -13.49
C ALA A 192 -16.78 -18.61 -14.64
N THR A 193 -16.91 -19.08 -15.88
CA THR A 193 -17.00 -18.27 -17.10
C THR A 193 -17.94 -17.06 -17.01
N PRO A 194 -19.21 -17.18 -16.58
CA PRO A 194 -20.10 -16.02 -16.52
C PRO A 194 -19.64 -14.94 -15.55
N LEU A 195 -18.96 -15.34 -14.46
CA LEU A 195 -18.46 -14.40 -13.46
C LEU A 195 -17.17 -13.74 -13.93
N ARG A 196 -16.29 -14.49 -14.60
CA ARG A 196 -15.09 -13.95 -15.24
C ARG A 196 -15.46 -12.91 -16.28
N ASP A 197 -16.38 -13.23 -17.19
CA ASP A 197 -16.78 -12.31 -18.26
C ASP A 197 -17.40 -11.04 -17.69
N PHE A 198 -18.20 -11.16 -16.62
CA PHE A 198 -18.70 -10.01 -15.87
C PHE A 198 -17.58 -9.18 -15.26
N LEU A 199 -16.62 -9.79 -14.54
CA LEU A 199 -15.51 -9.09 -13.88
C LEU A 199 -14.62 -8.32 -14.86
N PHE A 200 -14.44 -8.82 -16.08
CA PHE A 200 -13.60 -8.21 -17.11
C PHE A 200 -14.38 -7.38 -18.14
N GLN A 201 -15.70 -7.25 -18.01
CA GLN A 201 -16.53 -6.52 -18.99
C GLN A 201 -16.19 -5.03 -19.10
N TYR A 202 -15.80 -4.41 -17.99
CA TYR A 202 -15.46 -2.99 -17.93
C TYR A 202 -13.97 -2.82 -17.64
N GLN A 203 -13.22 -2.38 -18.65
CA GLN A 203 -11.78 -2.14 -18.56
C GLN A 203 -11.47 -0.68 -18.90
N ILE A 204 -10.50 -0.13 -18.19
CA ILE A 204 -9.91 1.16 -18.49
C ILE A 204 -8.52 0.94 -19.05
N ASN A 205 -8.21 1.61 -20.17
CA ASN A 205 -6.87 1.60 -20.73
C ASN A 205 -5.99 2.48 -19.86
N VAL A 206 -4.89 1.91 -19.41
CA VAL A 206 -3.96 2.51 -18.48
C VAL A 206 -2.56 2.27 -19.01
N VAL A 207 -1.73 3.29 -19.07
CA VAL A 207 -0.30 3.07 -19.32
C VAL A 207 0.33 2.45 -18.06
N SER A 208 0.61 1.15 -18.09
CA SER A 208 1.01 0.40 -16.88
C SER A 208 2.05 -0.68 -17.13
N ASP A 209 2.24 -1.18 -18.36
CA ASP A 209 3.29 -2.18 -18.61
C ASP A 209 4.59 -1.46 -18.92
N ALA A 210 5.43 -1.29 -17.90
CA ALA A 210 6.76 -0.73 -18.06
C ALA A 210 7.76 -1.87 -18.28
N SER A 211 8.17 -2.12 -19.53
CA SER A 211 9.31 -2.99 -19.77
C SER A 211 10.60 -2.18 -19.69
N LEU A 212 11.45 -2.56 -18.74
CA LEU A 212 12.77 -1.97 -18.54
C LEU A 212 13.79 -2.88 -19.23
N SER A 213 14.39 -2.41 -20.33
CA SER A 213 15.44 -3.14 -21.04
C SER A 213 16.76 -2.38 -20.96
N TYR A 214 17.85 -3.12 -20.76
CA TYR A 214 19.20 -2.59 -20.85
C TYR A 214 19.78 -3.01 -22.21
N GLN A 215 19.79 -2.08 -23.16
CA GLN A 215 20.35 -2.27 -24.51
C GLN A 215 21.29 -1.10 -24.84
N ASP A 216 22.39 -1.38 -25.53
CA ASP A 216 23.37 -0.37 -25.97
C ASP A 216 23.93 0.53 -24.84
N GLN A 217 24.17 -0.05 -23.66
CA GLN A 217 24.64 0.67 -22.45
C GLN A 217 23.68 1.78 -21.96
N GLN A 218 22.42 1.74 -22.38
CA GLN A 218 21.39 2.68 -21.96
C GLN A 218 20.17 1.92 -21.43
N TRP A 219 19.56 2.48 -20.38
CA TRP A 219 18.27 2.01 -19.89
C TRP A 219 17.16 2.57 -20.77
N ARG A 220 16.40 1.68 -21.43
CA ARG A 220 15.18 2.03 -22.17
C ARG A 220 13.96 1.52 -21.42
N ALA A 221 13.01 2.42 -21.15
CA ALA A 221 11.71 2.09 -20.58
C ALA A 221 10.66 2.21 -21.68
N VAL A 222 10.02 1.10 -22.07
CA VAL A 222 8.86 1.10 -22.97
C VAL A 222 7.62 0.96 -22.09
N LEU A 223 6.69 1.91 -22.22
CA LEU A 223 5.42 1.89 -21.52
C LEU A 223 4.31 1.43 -22.47
N GLU A 224 3.74 0.26 -22.21
CA GLU A 224 2.61 -0.28 -22.93
C GLU A 224 1.29 -0.02 -22.18
N PRO A 225 0.20 0.22 -22.92
CA PRO A 225 -1.14 0.33 -22.34
C PRO A 225 -1.59 -1.05 -21.84
N ALA A 226 -1.76 -1.20 -20.53
CA ALA A 226 -2.43 -2.30 -19.88
C ALA A 226 -3.91 -1.98 -19.63
N GLN A 227 -4.75 -3.00 -19.64
CA GLN A 227 -6.18 -2.88 -19.36
C GLN A 227 -6.45 -3.26 -17.91
N ILE A 228 -6.92 -2.30 -17.11
CA ILE A 228 -7.29 -2.56 -15.71
C ILE A 228 -8.81 -2.75 -15.63
N PRO A 229 -9.29 -3.90 -15.13
CA PRO A 229 -10.72 -4.13 -14.93
C PRO A 229 -11.24 -3.32 -13.74
N VAL A 230 -12.38 -2.64 -13.91
CA VAL A 230 -12.95 -1.74 -12.89
C VAL A 230 -13.73 -2.49 -11.82
N ILE A 231 -14.44 -3.57 -12.19
CA ILE A 231 -15.29 -4.31 -11.25
C ILE A 231 -14.48 -4.94 -10.09
N PRO A 232 -13.28 -5.52 -10.31
CA PRO A 232 -12.43 -5.96 -9.21
C PRO A 232 -12.10 -4.86 -8.20
N LEU A 233 -11.97 -3.59 -8.61
CA LEU A 233 -11.75 -2.49 -7.67
C LEU A 233 -12.95 -2.28 -6.73
N LEU A 234 -14.18 -2.37 -7.26
CA LEU A 234 -15.40 -2.30 -6.44
C LEU A 234 -15.50 -3.48 -5.48
N TRP A 235 -15.15 -4.68 -5.96
CA TRP A 235 -15.07 -5.87 -5.12
C TRP A 235 -14.07 -5.69 -3.97
N TYR A 236 -12.89 -5.12 -4.23
CA TYR A 236 -11.91 -4.84 -3.18
C TYR A 236 -12.38 -3.80 -2.17
N LEU A 237 -13.16 -2.80 -2.57
CA LEU A 237 -13.79 -1.84 -1.63
C LEU A 237 -14.84 -2.51 -0.74
N LEU A 238 -15.64 -3.42 -1.31
CA LEU A 238 -16.58 -4.24 -0.53
C LEU A 238 -15.82 -5.10 0.49
N LEU A 239 -14.79 -5.82 0.02
CA LEU A 239 -13.96 -6.68 0.85
C LEU A 239 -13.28 -5.90 1.98
N PHE A 240 -12.71 -4.72 1.67
CA PHE A 240 -12.15 -3.80 2.65
C PHE A 240 -13.14 -3.50 3.78
N THR A 241 -14.39 -3.17 3.41
CA THR A 241 -15.44 -2.84 4.38
C THR A 241 -15.78 -4.05 5.27
N ILE A 242 -15.88 -5.23 4.69
CA ILE A 242 -16.15 -6.48 5.42
C ILE A 242 -15.00 -6.81 6.38
N LEU A 243 -13.75 -6.76 5.92
CA LEU A 243 -12.58 -7.08 6.73
C LEU A 243 -12.38 -6.11 7.89
N VAL A 244 -12.52 -4.81 7.64
CA VAL A 244 -12.39 -3.78 8.68
C VAL A 244 -13.50 -3.88 9.73
N THR A 245 -14.75 -4.12 9.31
CA THR A 245 -15.86 -4.28 10.25
C THR A 245 -15.76 -5.58 11.05
N ALA A 246 -15.31 -6.68 10.44
CA ALA A 246 -15.03 -7.93 11.13
C ALA A 246 -13.89 -7.77 12.15
N ALA A 247 -12.79 -7.11 11.76
CA ALA A 247 -11.67 -6.80 12.65
C ALA A 247 -12.10 -5.94 13.85
N ALA A 248 -12.93 -4.91 13.61
CA ALA A 248 -13.47 -4.05 14.66
C ALA A 248 -14.31 -4.84 15.67
N ARG A 249 -15.21 -5.70 15.19
CA ARG A 249 -16.05 -6.55 16.05
C ARG A 249 -15.23 -7.54 16.88
N LEU A 250 -14.17 -8.12 16.30
CA LEU A 250 -13.26 -9.02 17.02
C LEU A 250 -12.49 -8.30 18.12
N LEU A 251 -12.10 -7.04 17.91
CA LEU A 251 -11.46 -6.22 18.93
C LEU A 251 -12.40 -5.88 20.09
N GLU A 252 -13.64 -5.49 19.78
CA GLU A 252 -14.65 -5.09 20.79
C GLU A 252 -15.00 -6.22 21.75
N ARG A 253 -15.18 -7.45 21.26
CA ARG A 253 -15.46 -8.62 22.12
C ARG A 253 -14.38 -8.93 23.15
N LYS A 254 -13.17 -8.37 22.99
CA LYS A 254 -12.09 -8.53 23.96
C LYS A 254 -12.13 -7.49 25.10
N VAL A 255 -12.89 -6.41 24.92
CA VAL A 255 -13.01 -5.29 25.87
C VAL A 255 -14.08 -5.56 26.95
N GLU A 256 -15.03 -6.46 26.68
CA GLU A 256 -15.99 -6.97 27.66
C GLU A 256 -15.29 -7.99 28.59
N VAL A 257 -14.56 -7.50 29.59
CA VAL A 257 -14.09 -8.27 30.75
C VAL A 257 -14.55 -7.56 32.02
#